data_AF-A0A939HPC8-F1
#
_entry.id   AF-A0A939HPC8-F1
#
_cell.length_a   1.000
_cell.length_b   1.000
_cell.length_c   1.000
_cell.angle_alpha   90.00
_cell.angle_beta   90.00
_cell.angle_gamma   90.00
#
_symmetry.space_group_name_H-M   'P 1'
#
loop_
_entity.id
_entity.type
_entity.pdbx_description
1 polymer ?
#
loop_
_entity_poly.entity_id
_entity_poly.type
_entity_poly.pdbx_seq_one_letter_code
_entity_poly.pdbx_strand_id
1 'polypeptide(L)'
;MMIHPAMKAYQNVAESSLSDRETDALCFRLLIEDLQAAAASSDTTFRQHILAKHQRLWSGIIKVNSLDVGVTPAEDRELFIRLAAQAHQYGIMAILKPELSLAPLIEIATNVLEGLETNPADPLTTPDSDPYAMF
;
A
#
# COMPACT_ATOMS: atom_id res chain seq x y z
N MET A 1 24.91 6.40 -36.42
CA MET A 1 24.99 5.87 -35.05
C MET A 1 23.90 4.82 -34.90
N MET A 2 24.25 3.53 -34.95
CA MET A 2 23.27 2.44 -34.86
C MET A 2 22.99 2.13 -33.38
N ILE A 3 21.74 2.33 -32.93
CA ILE A 3 21.30 1.94 -31.60
C ILE A 3 21.28 0.41 -31.54
N HIS A 4 22.05 -0.16 -30.60
CA HIS A 4 22.21 -1.60 -30.45
C HIS A 4 20.86 -2.27 -30.12
N PRO A 5 20.49 -3.41 -30.73
CA PRO A 5 19.21 -4.10 -30.47
C PRO A 5 18.95 -4.38 -29.00
N ALA A 6 20.01 -4.70 -28.24
CA ALA A 6 19.95 -4.91 -26.79
C ALA A 6 19.57 -3.63 -26.01
N MET A 7 19.96 -2.45 -26.50
CA MET A 7 19.63 -1.16 -25.88
C MET A 7 18.16 -0.80 -26.09
N LYS A 8 17.62 -1.17 -27.25
CA LYS A 8 16.18 -1.03 -27.57
C LYS A 8 15.31 -2.00 -26.76
N ALA A 9 15.79 -3.22 -26.51
CA ALA A 9 15.15 -4.16 -25.60
C ALA A 9 15.16 -3.67 -24.16
N TYR A 10 16.28 -3.10 -23.69
CA TYR A 10 16.38 -2.53 -22.35
C TYR A 10 15.47 -1.31 -22.16
N GLN A 11 15.38 -0.43 -23.18
CA GLN A 11 14.45 0.69 -23.20
C GLN A 11 12.99 0.22 -23.16
N ASN A 12 12.60 -0.76 -23.98
CA ASN A 12 11.24 -1.32 -23.93
C ASN A 12 10.90 -1.95 -22.58
N VAL A 13 11.88 -2.57 -21.89
CA VAL A 13 11.68 -3.12 -20.54
C VAL A 13 11.55 -2.01 -19.49
N ALA A 14 12.36 -0.96 -19.60
CA ALA A 14 12.29 0.22 -18.74
C ALA A 14 11.04 1.08 -18.98
N GLU A 15 10.48 1.05 -20.19
CA GLU A 15 9.18 1.66 -20.49
C GLU A 15 7.99 0.80 -20.00
N SER A 16 8.24 -0.48 -19.70
CA SER A 16 7.27 -1.42 -19.13
C SER A 16 7.40 -1.63 -17.62
N SER A 17 8.34 -0.95 -16.97
CA SER A 17 8.50 -1.04 -15.51
C SER A 17 7.43 -0.22 -14.83
N LEU A 18 6.76 -0.83 -13.84
CA LEU A 18 5.80 -0.16 -12.97
C LEU A 18 6.44 1.11 -12.39
N SER A 19 5.67 2.20 -12.32
CA SER A 19 6.03 3.35 -11.52
C SER A 19 6.19 2.96 -10.04
N ASP A 20 6.90 3.78 -9.26
CA ASP A 20 7.07 3.56 -7.81
C ASP A 20 5.71 3.39 -7.12
N ARG A 21 4.71 4.18 -7.55
CA ARG A 21 3.33 4.13 -7.04
C ARG A 21 2.59 2.84 -7.42
N GLU A 22 2.74 2.36 -8.65
CA GLU A 22 2.16 1.07 -9.07
C GLU A 22 2.83 -0.11 -8.39
N THR A 23 4.13 0.01 -8.12
CA THR A 23 4.90 -0.98 -7.34
C THR A 23 4.38 -1.04 -5.90
N ASP A 24 4.17 0.12 -5.26
CA ASP A 24 3.59 0.19 -3.92
C ASP A 24 2.17 -0.40 -3.90
N ALA A 25 1.33 -0.04 -4.87
CA ALA A 25 -0.03 -0.59 -4.98
C ALA A 25 -0.01 -2.13 -5.13
N LEU A 26 0.89 -2.67 -5.96
CA LEU A 26 1.05 -4.13 -6.08
C LEU A 26 1.49 -4.76 -4.76
N CYS A 27 2.41 -4.14 -4.02
CA CYS A 27 2.84 -4.62 -2.71
C CYS A 27 1.66 -4.70 -1.73
N PHE A 28 0.78 -3.69 -1.71
CA PHE A 28 -0.39 -3.70 -0.85
C PHE A 28 -1.46 -4.71 -1.28
N ARG A 29 -1.69 -4.92 -2.59
CA ARG A 29 -2.58 -5.99 -3.08
C ARG A 29 -2.12 -7.37 -2.60
N LEU A 30 -0.84 -7.67 -2.79
CA LEU A 30 -0.25 -8.95 -2.35
C LEU A 30 -0.32 -9.11 -0.82
N LEU A 31 -0.10 -8.04 -0.06
CA LEU A 31 -0.23 -8.07 1.39
C LEU A 31 -1.67 -8.36 1.83
N ILE A 32 -2.66 -7.74 1.19
CA ILE A 32 -4.08 -7.95 1.48
C ILE A 32 -4.46 -9.41 1.19
N GLU A 33 -4.06 -9.94 0.04
CA GLU A 33 -4.29 -11.35 -0.33
C GLU A 33 -3.66 -12.30 0.71
N ASP A 34 -2.40 -12.07 1.08
CA ASP A 34 -1.70 -12.85 2.10
C ASP A 34 -2.43 -12.78 3.46
N LEU A 35 -2.88 -11.60 3.89
CA LEU A 35 -3.61 -11.41 5.15
C LEU A 35 -4.99 -12.07 5.14
N GLN A 36 -5.73 -11.99 4.03
CA GLN A 36 -7.02 -12.65 3.86
C GLN A 36 -6.87 -14.17 3.89
N ALA A 37 -5.86 -14.71 3.19
CA ALA A 37 -5.53 -16.13 3.23
C ALA A 37 -5.15 -16.56 4.65
N ALA A 38 -4.35 -15.77 5.37
CA ALA A 38 -3.97 -16.05 6.75
C ALA A 38 -5.15 -15.97 7.74
N ALA A 39 -6.14 -15.11 7.47
CA ALA A 39 -7.36 -15.00 8.27
C ALA A 39 -8.29 -16.19 8.08
N ALA A 40 -8.35 -16.76 6.87
CA ALA A 40 -9.16 -17.93 6.53
C ALA A 40 -8.49 -19.27 6.90
N SER A 41 -7.18 -19.27 7.13
CA SER A 41 -6.40 -20.47 7.43
C SER A 41 -6.40 -20.80 8.93
N SER A 42 -6.44 -22.10 9.24
CA SER A 42 -6.16 -22.61 10.60
C SER A 42 -4.67 -22.81 10.87
N ASP A 43 -3.81 -22.65 9.86
CA ASP A 43 -2.36 -22.81 10.01
C ASP A 43 -1.75 -21.60 10.73
N THR A 44 -1.39 -21.80 11.99
CA THR A 44 -0.76 -20.78 12.83
C THR A 44 0.63 -20.41 12.33
N THR A 45 1.37 -21.33 11.70
CA THR A 45 2.71 -21.06 11.15
C THR A 45 2.60 -20.14 9.94
N PHE A 46 1.66 -20.44 9.04
CA PHE A 46 1.37 -19.58 7.90
C PHE A 46 0.94 -18.18 8.36
N ARG A 47 0.02 -18.10 9.33
CA ARG A 47 -0.41 -16.83 9.93
C ARG A 47 0.78 -16.02 10.48
N GLN A 48 1.66 -16.65 11.26
CA GLN A 48 2.84 -15.98 11.82
C GLN A 48 3.80 -15.49 10.73
N HIS A 49 4.00 -16.29 9.68
CA HIS A 49 4.82 -15.90 8.53
C HIS A 49 4.27 -14.67 7.81
N ILE A 50 2.95 -14.63 7.57
CA ILE A 50 2.29 -13.47 6.97
C ILE A 50 2.39 -12.24 7.88
N LEU A 51 2.15 -12.40 9.19
CA LEU A 51 2.31 -11.30 10.14
C LEU A 51 3.76 -10.79 10.19
N ALA A 52 4.77 -11.66 10.07
CA ALA A 52 6.16 -11.24 9.98
C ALA A 52 6.47 -10.44 8.70
N LYS A 53 5.92 -10.84 7.55
CA LYS A 53 6.01 -10.05 6.30
C LYS A 53 5.36 -8.67 6.48
N HIS A 54 4.16 -8.64 7.06
CA HIS A 54 3.44 -7.41 7.39
C HIS A 54 4.29 -6.46 8.25
N GLN A 55 4.90 -6.96 9.34
CA GLN A 55 5.78 -6.16 10.20
C GLN A 55 6.95 -5.54 9.42
N ARG A 56 7.59 -6.30 8.53
CA ARG A 56 8.72 -5.81 7.73
C ARG A 56 8.31 -4.68 6.79
N LEU A 57 7.16 -4.82 6.12
CA LEU A 57 6.64 -3.80 5.20
C LEU A 57 6.38 -2.48 5.95
N TRP A 58 5.63 -2.52 7.04
CA TRP A 58 5.31 -1.30 7.79
C TRP A 58 6.52 -0.68 8.49
N SER A 59 7.45 -1.50 9.01
CA SER A 59 8.75 -1.00 9.50
C SER A 59 9.54 -0.29 8.39
N GLY A 60 9.50 -0.80 7.16
CA GLY A 60 10.11 -0.16 6.00
C GLY A 60 9.50 1.20 5.70
N ILE A 61 8.16 1.29 5.68
CA ILE A 61 7.42 2.53 5.45
C ILE A 61 7.76 3.59 6.51
N ILE A 62 7.76 3.21 7.81
CA ILE A 62 8.16 4.12 8.89
C ILE A 62 9.57 4.65 8.64
N LYS A 63 10.52 3.77 8.30
CA LYS A 63 11.91 4.15 8.09
C LYS A 63 12.07 5.10 6.91
N VAL A 64 11.45 4.82 5.77
CA VAL A 64 11.53 5.67 4.57
C VAL A 64 10.96 7.06 4.88
N ASN A 65 9.78 7.15 5.48
CA ASN A 65 9.14 8.42 5.80
C ASN A 65 9.86 9.20 6.92
N SER A 66 10.57 8.51 7.82
CA SER A 66 11.38 9.16 8.86
C SER A 66 12.70 9.72 8.34
N LEU A 67 13.21 9.16 7.24
CA LEU A 67 14.47 9.59 6.61
C LEU A 67 14.27 10.54 5.43
N ASP A 68 13.02 10.80 5.03
CA ASP A 68 12.71 11.72 3.94
C ASP A 68 13.12 13.15 4.33
N VAL A 69 14.06 13.70 3.55
CA VAL A 69 14.66 15.03 3.72
C VAL A 69 13.90 16.06 2.89
N GLY A 70 12.57 16.11 3.04
CA GLY A 70 11.74 17.19 2.51
C GLY A 70 11.16 16.99 1.12
N VAL A 71 11.14 15.77 0.58
CA VAL A 71 10.44 15.47 -0.69
C VAL A 71 8.92 15.47 -0.47
N THR A 72 8.44 14.80 0.56
CA THR A 72 7.02 14.79 0.95
C THR A 72 6.75 15.88 2.00
N PRO A 73 5.61 16.60 1.97
CA PRO A 73 5.24 17.55 3.02
C PRO A 73 5.27 16.94 4.43
N ALA A 74 5.67 17.72 5.43
CA ALA A 74 5.88 17.22 6.79
C ALA A 74 4.62 16.59 7.42
N GLU A 75 3.46 17.18 7.17
CA GLU A 75 2.17 16.70 7.68
C GLU A 75 1.80 15.33 7.08
N ASP A 76 2.03 15.14 5.79
CA ASP A 76 1.79 13.87 5.09
C ASP A 76 2.74 12.78 5.62
N ARG A 77 4.03 13.09 5.80
CA ARG A 77 5.00 12.16 6.39
C ARG A 77 4.58 11.71 7.79
N GLU A 78 4.14 12.65 8.63
CA GLU A 78 3.69 12.33 9.98
C GLU A 78 2.44 11.44 9.97
N LEU A 79 1.51 11.70 9.04
CA LEU A 79 0.34 10.86 8.84
C LEU A 79 0.72 9.43 8.47
N PHE A 80 1.62 9.24 7.49
CA PHE A 80 2.10 7.91 7.10
C PHE A 80 2.81 7.19 8.23
N ILE A 81 3.66 7.88 8.99
CA ILE A 81 4.35 7.30 10.14
C ILE A 81 3.35 6.84 11.21
N ARG A 82 2.34 7.67 11.54
CA ARG A 82 1.32 7.32 12.52
C ARG A 82 0.49 6.12 12.08
N LEU A 83 0.05 6.09 10.83
CA LEU A 83 -0.69 4.96 10.28
C LEU A 83 0.13 3.67 10.32
N ALA A 84 1.38 3.73 9.83
CA ALA A 84 2.27 2.59 9.82
C ALA A 84 2.60 2.11 11.24
N ALA A 85 2.75 3.02 12.21
CA ALA A 85 2.96 2.67 13.61
C ALA A 85 1.74 1.93 14.21
N GLN A 86 0.53 2.38 13.90
CA GLN A 86 -0.70 1.70 14.35
C GLN A 86 -0.83 0.29 13.76
N ALA A 87 -0.62 0.16 12.44
CA ALA A 87 -0.62 -1.15 11.78
C ALA A 87 0.44 -2.08 12.38
N HIS A 88 1.65 -1.56 12.57
CA HIS A 88 2.77 -2.31 13.16
C HIS A 88 2.44 -2.80 14.58
N GLN A 89 1.97 -1.90 15.45
CA GLN A 89 1.56 -2.23 16.82
C GLN A 89 0.46 -3.30 16.87
N TYR A 90 -0.60 -3.15 16.05
CA TYR A 90 -1.66 -4.14 15.99
C TYR A 90 -1.13 -5.50 15.50
N GLY A 91 -0.26 -5.50 14.49
CA GLY A 91 0.30 -6.75 13.98
C GLY A 91 1.19 -7.46 15.02
N ILE A 92 1.91 -6.73 15.89
CA ILE A 92 2.62 -7.33 17.03
C ILE A 92 1.60 -7.96 17.99
N MET A 93 0.50 -7.27 18.30
CA MET A 93 -0.55 -7.84 19.14
C MET A 93 -1.14 -9.11 18.52
N ALA A 94 -1.39 -9.12 17.21
CA ALA A 94 -1.94 -10.27 16.48
C ALA A 94 -0.96 -11.47 16.40
N ILE A 95 0.35 -11.23 16.54
CA ILE A 95 1.36 -12.29 16.71
C ILE A 95 1.27 -12.87 18.13
N LEU A 96 1.18 -12.02 19.15
CA LEU A 96 1.14 -12.44 20.56
C LEU A 96 -0.20 -13.07 20.97
N LYS A 97 -1.28 -12.69 20.27
CA LYS A 97 -2.67 -13.11 20.53
C LYS A 97 -3.29 -13.64 19.24
N PRO A 98 -3.10 -14.94 18.92
CA PRO A 98 -3.55 -15.54 17.66
C PRO A 98 -5.06 -15.47 17.43
N GLU A 99 -5.85 -15.31 18.50
CA GLU A 99 -7.30 -15.15 18.48
C GLU A 99 -7.77 -13.79 17.91
N LEU A 100 -6.86 -12.80 17.81
CA LEU A 100 -7.22 -11.51 17.25
C LEU A 100 -7.53 -11.61 15.76
N SER A 101 -8.58 -10.91 15.33
CA SER A 101 -8.92 -10.80 13.92
C SER A 101 -7.80 -10.09 13.14
N LEU A 102 -7.57 -10.50 11.88
CA LEU A 102 -6.70 -9.74 10.97
C LEU A 102 -7.45 -8.63 10.22
N ALA A 103 -8.77 -8.52 10.41
CA ALA A 103 -9.60 -7.53 9.71
C ALA A 103 -9.07 -6.09 9.83
N PRO A 104 -8.60 -5.61 11.00
CA PRO A 104 -8.05 -4.25 11.09
C PRO A 104 -6.80 -4.04 10.23
N LEU A 105 -5.95 -5.07 10.08
CA LEU A 105 -4.76 -4.99 9.24
C LEU A 105 -5.11 -4.97 7.75
N ILE A 106 -6.14 -5.75 7.38
CA ILE A 106 -6.68 -5.78 6.02
C ILE A 106 -7.28 -4.41 5.68
N GLU A 107 -8.12 -3.86 6.56
CA GLU A 107 -8.76 -2.57 6.37
C GLU A 107 -7.74 -1.43 6.18
N ILE A 108 -6.71 -1.36 7.03
CA ILE A 108 -5.65 -0.35 6.89
C ILE A 108 -4.93 -0.51 5.54
N ALA A 109 -4.57 -1.73 5.15
CA ALA A 109 -3.89 -1.98 3.89
C ALA A 109 -4.78 -1.64 2.68
N THR A 110 -6.08 -1.94 2.75
CA THR A 110 -7.07 -1.58 1.72
C THR A 110 -7.19 -0.07 1.58
N ASN A 111 -7.33 0.67 2.68
CA ASN A 111 -7.43 2.13 2.62
C ASN A 111 -6.19 2.77 1.98
N VAL A 112 -5.00 2.22 2.24
CA VAL A 112 -3.76 2.70 1.59
C VAL A 112 -3.75 2.34 0.11
N LEU A 113 -4.14 1.11 -0.25
CA LEU A 113 -4.25 0.70 -1.64
C LEU A 113 -5.22 1.59 -2.42
N GLU A 114 -6.41 1.84 -1.87
CA GLU A 114 -7.41 2.72 -2.46
C GLU A 114 -6.84 4.12 -2.70
N GLY A 115 -6.13 4.68 -1.71
CA GLY A 115 -5.43 5.96 -1.85
C GLY A 115 -4.34 5.96 -2.92
N LEU A 116 -3.60 4.85 -3.07
CA LEU A 116 -2.59 4.69 -4.12
C LEU A 116 -3.23 4.54 -5.50
N GLU A 117 -4.40 3.91 -5.61
CA GLU A 117 -5.11 3.71 -6.87
C GLU A 117 -5.98 4.92 -7.27
N THR A 118 -6.38 5.77 -6.32
CA THR A 118 -7.07 7.03 -6.65
C THR A 118 -6.09 8.00 -7.28
N ASN A 119 -6.21 8.20 -8.59
CA ASN A 119 -5.43 9.17 -9.32
C ASN A 119 -5.83 10.60 -8.87
N PRO A 120 -4.92 11.44 -8.35
CA PRO A 120 -5.25 12.82 -7.99
C PRO A 120 -5.64 13.69 -9.19
N ALA A 121 -5.56 13.16 -10.42
CA ALA A 121 -5.92 13.82 -11.66
C ALA A 121 -7.36 13.54 -12.15
N ASP A 122 -8.27 13.02 -11.31
CA ASP A 122 -9.70 12.91 -11.66
C ASP A 122 -10.53 14.04 -11.03
N PRO A 123 -10.75 15.17 -11.73
CA PRO A 123 -11.55 16.29 -11.23
C PRO A 123 -13.08 16.07 -11.33
N LEU A 124 -13.59 14.87 -11.61
CA LEU A 124 -15.03 14.66 -11.90
C LEU A 124 -15.88 14.12 -10.74
N THR A 125 -15.48 14.37 -9.49
CA THR A 125 -16.40 14.22 -8.33
C THR A 125 -16.66 15.56 -7.63
N THR A 126 -16.97 16.60 -8.40
CA THR A 126 -17.90 17.62 -7.91
C THR A 126 -19.32 17.06 -8.05
N PRO A 127 -20.12 16.92 -6.97
CA PRO A 127 -21.55 16.86 -7.12
C PRO A 127 -21.99 18.28 -7.49
N ASP A 128 -21.76 18.66 -8.75
CA ASP A 128 -22.32 19.89 -9.28
C ASP A 128 -23.80 19.61 -9.51
N SER A 129 -24.57 19.89 -8.46
CA SER A 129 -25.89 20.51 -8.51
C SER A 129 -26.40 20.68 -9.94
N ASP A 130 -27.26 19.77 -10.38
CA ASP A 130 -28.08 19.98 -11.57
C ASP A 130 -29.05 21.15 -11.28
N PRO A 131 -28.86 22.34 -11.86
CA PRO A 131 -29.77 23.46 -11.65
C PRO A 131 -31.04 23.33 -12.51
N TYR A 132 -31.21 22.24 -13.28
CA TYR A 132 -32.28 22.08 -14.25
C TYR A 132 -33.23 20.90 -13.99
N ALA A 133 -33.30 20.39 -12.75
CA ALA A 133 -34.37 19.48 -12.32
C ALA A 133 -35.74 20.17 -12.11
N MET A 134 -36.08 21.14 -12.96
CA MET A 134 -37.44 21.62 -13.17
C MET A 134 -37.62 21.96 -14.64
N PHE A 135 -38.06 20.98 -15.43
CA PHE A 135 -39.15 21.11 -16.41
C PHE A 135 -39.74 19.72 -16.70
#